data_AF-A0A953QHM8-F1
#
_entry.id   AF-A0A953QHM8-F1
#
_cell.length_a   1.000
_cell.length_b   1.000
_cell.length_c   1.000
_cell.angle_alpha   90.00
_cell.angle_beta   90.00
_cell.angle_gamma   90.00
#
_symmetry.space_group_name_H-M   'P 1'
#
loop_
_entity.id
_entity.type
_entity.pdbx_description
1 polymer ?
#
loop_
_entity_poly.entity_id
_entity_poly.type
_entity_poly.pdbx_seq_one_letter_code
_entity_poly.pdbx_strand_id
1 'polypeptide(L)'
;MFDRVAGNLEQYMTLLSARQKLVSSNIANADTPGYRTKDIDFRSEFLSLTEGGSPSVIEPQGLATKADGNNVNLDREARLLAENSMRFNIA
;
A
#
# COMPACT_ATOMS: atom_id res chain seq x y z
N MET A 1 0.23 12.15 -27.12
CA MET A 1 1.26 11.44 -26.32
C MET A 1 1.31 11.96 -24.88
N PHE A 2 1.21 13.27 -24.66
CA PHE A 2 1.18 13.87 -23.31
C PHE A 2 -0.02 13.45 -22.44
N ASP A 3 -1.21 13.27 -23.02
CA ASP A 3 -2.40 12.82 -22.27
C ASP A 3 -2.23 11.45 -21.60
N ARG A 4 -1.48 10.54 -22.24
CA ARG A 4 -1.18 9.22 -21.66
C ARG A 4 -0.23 9.34 -20.46
N VAL A 5 0.76 10.23 -20.53
CA VAL A 5 1.70 10.44 -19.42
C VAL A 5 0.98 11.09 -18.23
N ALA A 6 0.12 12.08 -18.49
CA ALA A 6 -0.69 12.72 -17.47
C ALA A 6 -1.68 11.73 -16.81
N GLY A 7 -2.38 10.91 -17.59
CA GLY A 7 -3.28 9.89 -17.06
C GLY A 7 -2.57 8.81 -16.24
N ASN A 8 -1.38 8.37 -16.67
CA ASN A 8 -0.57 7.41 -15.92
C ASN A 8 -0.07 7.99 -14.59
N LEU A 9 0.27 9.29 -14.55
CA LEU A 9 0.66 9.96 -13.31
C LEU A 9 -0.51 10.08 -12.33
N GLU A 10 -1.70 10.44 -12.81
CA GLU A 10 -2.92 10.51 -11.99
C GLU A 10 -3.23 9.14 -11.36
N GLN A 11 -3.13 8.06 -12.15
CA GLN A 11 -3.29 6.69 -11.66
C GLN A 11 -2.21 6.32 -10.63
N TYR A 12 -0.95 6.70 -10.88
CA TYR A 12 0.16 6.49 -9.96
C TYR A 12 -0.08 7.17 -8.61
N MET A 13 -0.47 8.45 -8.60
CA MET A 13 -0.78 9.21 -7.39
C MET A 13 -1.99 8.61 -6.65
N THR A 14 -3.00 8.17 -7.39
CA THR A 14 -4.18 7.49 -6.83
C THR A 14 -3.79 6.22 -6.09
N LEU A 15 -2.89 5.43 -6.69
CA LEU A 15 -2.42 4.18 -6.07
C LEU A 15 -1.53 4.44 -4.84
N LEU A 16 -0.66 5.45 -4.88
CA LEU A 16 0.11 5.88 -3.70
C LEU A 16 -0.81 6.31 -2.56
N SER A 17 -1.84 7.10 -2.86
CA SER A 17 -2.84 7.54 -1.87
C SER A 17 -3.59 6.36 -1.26
N ALA A 18 -3.99 5.38 -2.08
CA ALA A 18 -4.64 4.15 -1.61
C ALA A 18 -3.74 3.36 -0.67
N ARG A 19 -2.46 3.18 -1.05
CA ARG A 19 -1.48 2.49 -0.20
C ARG A 19 -1.21 3.24 1.10
N GLN A 20 -1.18 4.57 1.08
CA GLN A 20 -0.96 5.38 2.29
C GLN A 20 -2.10 5.19 3.29
N LYS A 21 -3.34 5.13 2.79
CA LYS A 21 -4.53 4.84 3.62
C LYS A 21 -4.45 3.45 4.25
N LEU A 22 -4.01 2.43 3.48
CA LEU A 22 -3.86 1.07 4.01
C LEU A 22 -2.78 0.98 5.09
N VAL A 23 -1.60 1.55 4.85
CA VAL A 23 -0.51 1.56 5.84
C VAL A 23 -0.94 2.30 7.11
N SER A 24 -1.62 3.45 6.96
CA SER A 24 -2.20 4.17 8.11
C SER A 24 -3.24 3.33 8.86
N SER A 25 -4.09 2.60 8.14
CA SER A 25 -5.05 1.67 8.75
C SER A 25 -4.37 0.51 9.49
N ASN A 26 -3.30 -0.05 8.94
CA ASN A 26 -2.51 -1.09 9.61
C ASN A 26 -1.92 -0.55 10.91
N ILE A 27 -1.28 0.63 10.87
CA ILE A 27 -0.70 1.29 12.05
C ILE A 27 -1.77 1.53 13.12
N ALA A 28 -2.94 2.05 12.74
CA ALA A 28 -4.03 2.30 13.67
C ALA A 28 -4.58 1.00 14.31
N ASN A 29 -4.44 -0.14 13.63
CA ASN A 29 -4.86 -1.45 14.11
C ASN A 29 -3.68 -2.31 14.62
N ALA A 30 -2.50 -1.71 14.87
CA ALA A 30 -1.32 -2.43 15.33
C ALA A 30 -1.49 -3.08 16.71
N ASP A 31 -2.47 -2.61 17.48
CA ASP A 31 -2.83 -3.13 18.81
C ASP A 31 -4.23 -3.79 18.81
N THR A 32 -4.82 -4.03 17.64
CA THR A 32 -6.10 -4.74 17.50
C THR A 32 -5.86 -6.25 17.42
N PRO A 33 -6.31 -7.06 18.39
CA PRO A 33 -6.14 -8.52 18.34
C PRO A 33 -6.79 -9.13 17.09
N GLY A 34 -6.11 -10.09 16.46
CA GLY A 34 -6.58 -10.78 15.25
C GLY A 34 -6.57 -9.95 13.96
N TYR A 35 -6.05 -8.73 13.97
CA TYR A 35 -5.94 -7.91 12.75
C TYR A 35 -4.90 -8.46 11.78
N ARG A 36 -5.20 -8.38 10.47
CA ARG A 36 -4.29 -8.78 9.39
C ARG A 36 -3.90 -7.59 8.56
N THR A 37 -2.59 -7.42 8.40
CA THR A 37 -1.94 -6.39 7.60
C THR A 37 -2.38 -6.51 6.15
N LYS A 38 -2.76 -5.38 5.57
CA LYS A 38 -3.18 -5.25 4.17
C LYS A 38 -2.22 -4.33 3.43
N ASP A 39 -1.78 -4.73 2.25
CA ASP A 39 -0.92 -3.93 1.39
C ASP A 39 -1.38 -4.06 -0.08
N ILE A 40 -0.80 -3.25 -0.96
CA ILE A 40 -1.04 -3.31 -2.40
C ILE A 40 0.28 -3.71 -3.08
N ASP A 41 0.25 -4.68 -3.99
CA ASP A 41 1.40 -4.96 -4.85
C ASP A 41 1.52 -3.87 -5.91
N PHE A 42 2.25 -2.82 -5.57
CA PHE A 42 2.45 -1.64 -6.40
C PHE A 42 2.83 -1.98 -7.85
N ARG A 43 3.71 -2.96 -8.05
CA ARG A 43 4.24 -3.28 -9.38
C ARG A 43 3.19 -3.96 -10.24
N SER A 44 2.51 -4.94 -9.66
CA SER A 44 1.45 -5.68 -10.32
C SER A 44 0.25 -4.77 -10.61
N GLU A 45 -0.10 -3.90 -9.67
CA GLU A 45 -1.23 -2.99 -9.85
C GLU A 45 -0.97 -1.84 -10.83
N PHE A 46 0.25 -1.30 -10.87
CA PHE A 46 0.57 -0.28 -11.88
C PHE A 46 0.45 -0.85 -13.29
N LEU A 47 0.91 -2.09 -13.51
CA LEU A 47 0.76 -2.78 -14.79
C LEU A 47 -0.72 -3.08 -15.10
N SER A 48 -1.46 -3.57 -14.10
CA SER A 48 -2.90 -3.83 -14.20
C SER A 48 -3.70 -2.56 -14.53
N LEU A 49 -3.37 -1.42 -13.95
CA LEU A 49 -4.03 -0.13 -14.20
C LEU A 49 -3.80 0.39 -15.63
N THR A 50 -2.61 0.16 -16.20
CA THR A 50 -2.37 0.40 -17.63
C THR A 50 -3.23 -0.50 -18.54
N GLU A 51 -3.68 -1.65 -18.04
CA GLU A 51 -4.55 -2.60 -18.74
C GLU A 51 -6.04 -2.48 -18.34
N GLY A 52 -6.39 -1.56 -17.43
CA GLY A 52 -7.77 -1.29 -16.98
C GLY A 52 -8.28 -2.12 -15.80
N GLY A 53 -7.38 -2.78 -15.05
CA GLY A 53 -7.72 -3.53 -13.84
C GLY A 53 -7.79 -2.67 -12.57
N SER A 54 -8.53 -3.15 -11.56
CA SER A 54 -8.68 -2.48 -10.26
C SER A 54 -7.58 -2.90 -9.27
N PRO A 55 -7.13 -2.01 -8.37
CA PRO A 55 -6.13 -2.32 -7.34
C PRO A 55 -6.59 -3.44 -6.41
N SER A 56 -5.87 -4.57 -6.42
CA SER A 56 -6.08 -5.68 -5.49
C SER A 56 -5.31 -5.46 -4.19
N VAL A 57 -6.02 -5.68 -3.07
CA VAL A 57 -5.42 -5.66 -1.73
C VAL A 57 -4.94 -7.05 -1.40
N ILE A 58 -3.66 -7.17 -1.08
CA ILE A 58 -3.00 -8.43 -0.70
C ILE A 58 -2.65 -8.43 0.78
N GLU A 59 -2.65 -9.62 1.38
CA GLU A 59 -2.03 -9.83 2.69
C GLU A 59 -0.54 -10.13 2.48
N PRO A 60 0.39 -9.33 3.06
CA PRO A 60 1.80 -9.60 2.94
C PRO A 60 2.16 -10.94 3.59
N GLN A 61 2.80 -11.82 2.84
CA GLN A 61 3.28 -13.10 3.37
C GLN A 61 4.57 -12.91 4.19
N GLY A 62 4.81 -13.80 5.15
CA GLY A 62 6.05 -13.82 5.95
C GLY A 62 6.09 -12.85 7.13
N LEU A 63 4.98 -12.21 7.48
CA LEU A 63 4.89 -11.40 8.70
C LEU A 63 4.80 -12.28 9.94
N ALA A 64 5.57 -11.94 10.97
CA ALA A 64 5.48 -12.59 12.26
C ALA A 64 4.14 -12.25 12.92
N THR A 65 3.37 -13.28 13.25
CA THR A 65 2.13 -13.13 14.02
C THR A 65 2.49 -13.05 15.51
N LYS A 66 2.08 -11.96 16.16
CA LYS A 66 2.15 -11.75 17.61
C LYS A 66 1.26 -12.77 18.34
N ALA A 67 1.42 -12.87 19.66
CA ALA A 67 0.64 -13.78 20.51
C ALA A 67 -0.88 -13.52 20.50
N ASP A 68 -1.29 -12.32 20.09
CA ASP A 68 -2.68 -11.87 19.96
C ASP A 68 -3.30 -12.18 18.58
N GLY A 69 -2.57 -12.87 17.69
CA GLY A 69 -3.02 -13.16 16.33
C GLY A 69 -2.87 -11.98 15.35
N ASN A 70 -2.34 -10.84 15.79
CA ASN A 70 -2.05 -9.69 14.95
C ASN A 70 -0.70 -9.87 14.25
N ASN A 71 -0.61 -9.54 12.96
CA ASN A 71 0.64 -9.60 12.20
C ASN A 71 1.19 -8.22 11.81
N VAL A 72 0.59 -7.13 12.32
CA VAL A 72 1.07 -5.76 12.07
C VAL A 72 2.38 -5.53 12.82
N ASN A 73 3.39 -5.12 12.05
CA ASN A 73 4.67 -4.69 12.59
C ASN A 73 4.82 -3.17 12.41
N LEU A 74 4.78 -2.43 13.53
CA LEU A 74 4.79 -0.97 13.51
C LEU A 74 6.03 -0.39 12.83
N ASP A 75 7.22 -0.96 13.07
CA ASP A 75 8.47 -0.51 12.46
C ASP A 75 8.44 -0.69 10.93
N ARG A 76 7.90 -1.82 10.46
CA ARG A 76 7.69 -2.07 9.03
C ARG A 76 6.72 -1.07 8.42
N GLU A 77 5.56 -0.88 9.05
CA GLU A 77 4.52 0.01 8.52
C GLU A 77 4.99 1.48 8.52
N ALA A 78 5.71 1.92 9.54
CA ALA A 78 6.32 3.26 9.58
C ALA A 78 7.33 3.47 8.44
N ARG A 79 8.15 2.46 8.15
CA ARG A 79 9.08 2.50 7.00
C ARG A 79 8.34 2.58 5.67
N LEU A 80 7.26 1.80 5.51
CA LEU A 80 6.44 1.83 4.29
C LEU A 80 5.72 3.17 4.12
N LEU A 81 5.27 3.78 5.21
CA LEU A 81 4.66 5.10 5.18
C LEU A 81 5.68 6.13 4.68
N ALA A 82 6.90 6.12 5.23
CA ALA A 82 7.97 7.02 4.79
C ALA A 82 8.33 6.79 3.31
N GLU A 83 8.44 5.53 2.88
CA GLU A 83 8.71 5.17 1.48
C GLU A 83 7.60 5.69 0.55
N ASN A 84 6.35 5.53 0.96
CA ASN A 84 5.20 6.00 0.17
C ASN A 84 5.17 7.53 0.08
N SER A 85 5.44 8.23 1.19
CA SER A 85 5.56 9.70 1.20
C SER A 85 6.70 10.18 0.31
N MET A 86 7.85 9.49 0.27
CA MET A 86 8.94 9.81 -0.65
C MET A 86 8.52 9.64 -2.11
N ARG A 87 7.84 8.54 -2.45
CA ARG A 87 7.33 8.28 -3.81
C ARG A 87 6.30 9.33 -4.24
N PHE A 88 5.43 9.77 -3.32
CA PHE A 88 4.44 10.81 -3.58
C PHE A 88 5.09 12.17 -3.90
N ASN A 89 6.20 12.51 -3.26
CA ASN A 89 6.93 13.75 -3.54
C ASN A 89 7.70 13.73 -4.88
N ILE A 90 7.95 12.55 -5.45
CA ILE A 90 8.69 12.36 -6.71
C ILE A 90 7.73 12.26 -7.91
N ALA A 91 6.46 11.93 -7.66
CA ALA A 91 5.38 11.89 -8.65
C ALA A 91 5.01 13.31 -9.10
#